data_AF-Q6J8H6-F1
#
_entry.id   AF-Q6J8H6-F1
#
_cell.length_a   1.000
_cell.length_b   1.000
_cell.length_c   1.000
_cell.angle_alpha   90.00
_cell.angle_beta   90.00
_cell.angle_gamma   90.00
#
_symmetry.space_group_name_H-M   'P 1'
#
loop_
_entity.id
_entity.type
_entity.pdbx_description
1 polymer ?
#
loop_
_entity_poly.entity_id
_entity_poly.type
_entity_poly.pdbx_seq_one_letter_code
_entity_poly.pdbx_strand_id
1 'polypeptide(L)'
;KREAMSEIVLNNLFKSTTMESTFGVIMLAIHNKEPKIFSLIELLNLFLNHRKTVIIRRTIFELQKARARAHILEGLKIALDNIDEVIALIKNSPDNTTARDSLVAKFGLTELQANAILDMKLGRLTGLEREKIENELAELMKEIARLDEILKSETLLENLIRDELKEIKSKFDVPRITQIEDDYDDIDIEDLIPNENMVVTITHRGYIKRVPSKQYEKQKRGGKGKLAVTTYDDDFIESFFTANTHDTLMFVTDRGQLYWLKVYKIPEGSRTAKGKAVVNLINLQADEKIMAIIPTTDFDENKSLCFFTKNGIVKRTNLSEYQNIRSVGVKAINLDENDELVTAIIVQRDENEETGLLDDDSLNDENTNSDENLIESIKGKMLFAVTKKGMCIKFPLAKVREIGRVSRGVTAIKFKEKNDELVGAVVIENDEQEILSISAKGIGKRTNAGEYRLQSRGGKGVICMKLTDKTKELISVVIVDESMDLMALTSSG
;
A
#
# COMPACT_ATOMS: atom_id res chain seq x y z
N LYS A 1 16.11 -36.96 1.12
CA LYS A 1 16.82 -37.26 2.39
C LYS A 1 15.77 -37.63 3.43
N ARG A 2 15.93 -38.72 4.20
CA ARG A 2 14.84 -39.31 5.01
C ARG A 2 14.39 -38.48 6.23
N GLU A 3 15.13 -37.42 6.58
CA GLU A 3 14.88 -36.51 7.72
C GLU A 3 14.77 -35.02 7.30
N ALA A 4 14.70 -34.71 6.00
CA ALA A 4 14.56 -33.33 5.54
C ALA A 4 13.08 -32.97 5.31
N MET A 5 12.67 -31.79 5.73
CA MET A 5 11.35 -31.24 5.43
C MET A 5 11.20 -31.05 3.91
N SER A 6 10.21 -31.71 3.31
CA SER A 6 10.01 -31.78 1.85
C SER A 6 9.72 -30.40 1.23
N GLU A 7 8.95 -29.56 1.93
CA GLU A 7 8.58 -28.21 1.49
C GLU A 7 9.80 -27.31 1.34
N ILE A 8 10.75 -27.37 2.30
CA ILE A 8 11.99 -26.59 2.26
C ILE A 8 12.87 -27.00 1.07
N VAL A 9 12.90 -28.29 0.74
CA VAL A 9 13.66 -28.78 -0.42
C VAL A 9 13.00 -28.34 -1.72
N LEU A 10 11.66 -28.43 -1.81
CA LEU A 10 10.91 -28.01 -2.99
C LEU A 10 11.10 -26.51 -3.28
N ASN A 11 11.04 -25.66 -2.26
CA ASN A 11 11.23 -24.21 -2.42
C ASN A 11 12.66 -23.83 -2.81
N ASN A 12 13.67 -24.52 -2.26
CA ASN A 12 15.05 -24.35 -2.72
C ASN A 12 15.22 -24.76 -4.18
N LEU A 13 14.50 -25.80 -4.62
CA LEU A 13 14.49 -26.21 -6.02
C LEU A 13 13.78 -25.18 -6.89
N PHE A 14 12.65 -24.60 -6.47
CA PHE A 14 12.00 -23.49 -7.20
C PHE A 14 12.97 -22.32 -7.41
N LYS A 15 13.67 -21.87 -6.35
CA LYS A 15 14.63 -20.74 -6.42
C LYS A 15 15.93 -21.05 -7.18
N SER A 16 16.37 -22.31 -7.21
CA SER A 16 17.68 -22.69 -7.76
C SER A 16 17.60 -23.38 -9.13
N THR A 17 16.39 -23.71 -9.61
CA THR A 17 16.17 -24.42 -10.88
C THR A 17 15.19 -23.68 -11.77
N THR A 18 14.99 -24.17 -13.00
CA THR A 18 14.05 -23.58 -13.96
C THR A 18 12.59 -23.99 -13.74
N MET A 19 12.26 -24.60 -12.59
CA MET A 19 10.87 -24.93 -12.24
C MET A 19 10.07 -23.67 -11.92
N GLU A 20 10.73 -22.61 -11.45
CA GLU A 20 10.19 -21.26 -11.34
C GLU A 20 10.97 -20.35 -12.29
N SER A 21 10.27 -19.50 -13.04
CA SER A 21 10.94 -18.54 -13.92
C SER A 21 10.11 -17.28 -14.09
N THR A 22 10.79 -16.15 -14.13
CA THR A 22 10.18 -14.86 -14.42
C THR A 22 9.99 -14.69 -15.92
N PHE A 23 8.79 -14.31 -16.35
CA PHE A 23 8.50 -14.00 -17.74
C PHE A 23 8.19 -12.50 -17.90
N GLY A 24 9.04 -11.79 -18.62
CA GLY A 24 8.83 -10.37 -18.92
C GLY A 24 7.74 -10.19 -19.98
N VAL A 25 6.61 -9.59 -19.60
CA VAL A 25 5.50 -9.33 -20.52
C VAL A 25 5.55 -7.87 -21.00
N ILE A 26 5.60 -7.67 -22.32
CA ILE A 26 5.45 -6.36 -22.95
C ILE A 26 4.46 -6.43 -24.12
N MET A 27 3.44 -5.57 -24.09
CA MET A 27 2.43 -5.47 -25.15
C MET A 27 2.88 -4.47 -26.23
N LEU A 28 3.95 -4.81 -26.96
CA LEU A 28 4.48 -4.00 -28.07
C LEU A 28 3.92 -4.49 -29.41
N ALA A 29 3.30 -3.60 -30.19
CA ALA A 29 2.76 -3.92 -31.51
C ALA A 29 2.90 -2.74 -32.50
N ILE A 30 2.56 -2.97 -33.77
CA ILE A 30 2.59 -1.93 -34.81
C ILE A 30 1.19 -1.31 -34.95
N HIS A 31 1.12 0.02 -34.92
CA HIS A 31 -0.08 0.77 -35.26
C HIS A 31 0.28 1.90 -36.22
N ASN A 32 -0.44 2.00 -37.34
CA ASN A 32 -0.18 2.98 -38.40
C ASN A 32 1.28 3.02 -38.89
N LYS A 33 1.91 1.84 -39.00
CA LYS A 33 3.31 1.64 -39.40
C LYS A 33 4.37 2.09 -38.39
N GLU A 34 3.99 2.33 -37.13
CA GLU A 34 4.91 2.68 -36.04
C GLU A 34 4.80 1.70 -34.87
N PRO A 35 5.92 1.36 -34.20
CA PRO A 35 5.90 0.53 -33.00
C PRO A 35 5.36 1.34 -31.80
N LYS A 36 4.38 0.79 -31.09
CA LYS A 36 3.78 1.39 -29.89
C LYS A 36 3.55 0.31 -28.82
N ILE A 37 3.76 0.69 -27.57
CA ILE A 37 3.38 -0.12 -26.39
C ILE A 37 1.91 0.18 -26.07
N PHE A 38 1.13 -0.85 -25.83
CA PHE A 38 -0.30 -0.75 -25.58
C PHE A 38 -0.68 -1.27 -24.19
N SER A 39 -1.76 -0.71 -23.65
CA SER A 39 -2.55 -1.36 -22.61
C SER A 39 -3.54 -2.37 -23.22
N LEU A 40 -4.05 -3.29 -22.40
CA LEU A 40 -5.06 -4.27 -22.82
C LEU A 40 -6.32 -3.59 -23.38
N ILE A 41 -6.77 -2.51 -22.74
CA ILE A 41 -7.97 -1.77 -23.15
C ILE A 41 -7.79 -1.14 -24.53
N GLU A 42 -6.62 -0.54 -24.79
CA GLU A 42 -6.33 0.03 -26.11
C GLU A 42 -6.36 -1.04 -27.22
N LEU A 43 -5.76 -2.21 -26.99
CA LEU A 43 -5.77 -3.31 -27.97
C LEU A 43 -7.18 -3.82 -28.25
N LEU A 44 -8.00 -4.01 -27.20
CA LEU A 44 -9.39 -4.46 -27.36
C LEU A 44 -10.22 -3.44 -28.15
N ASN A 45 -10.04 -2.14 -27.88
CA ASN A 45 -10.73 -1.09 -28.64
C ASN A 45 -10.31 -1.06 -30.10
N LEU A 46 -9.01 -1.24 -30.40
CA LEU A 46 -8.53 -1.33 -31.78
C LEU A 46 -9.13 -2.55 -32.50
N PHE A 47 -9.20 -3.69 -31.83
CA PHE A 47 -9.82 -4.89 -32.36
C PHE A 47 -11.32 -4.67 -32.67
N LEU A 48 -12.07 -4.07 -31.75
CA LEU A 48 -13.50 -3.78 -31.94
C LEU A 48 -13.74 -2.80 -33.10
N ASN A 49 -12.93 -1.75 -33.22
CA ASN A 49 -13.02 -0.79 -34.33
C ASN A 49 -12.74 -1.45 -35.68
N HIS A 50 -11.73 -2.33 -35.73
CA HIS A 50 -11.48 -3.12 -36.93
C HIS A 50 -12.67 -4.04 -37.24
N ARG A 51 -13.26 -4.70 -36.23
CA ARG A 51 -14.43 -5.56 -36.42
C ARG A 51 -15.65 -4.81 -36.93
N LYS A 52 -15.95 -3.63 -36.37
CA LYS A 52 -16.99 -2.71 -36.87
C LYS A 52 -16.77 -2.43 -38.37
N THR A 53 -15.55 -2.05 -38.75
CA THR A 53 -15.20 -1.75 -40.15
C THR A 53 -15.43 -2.94 -41.08
N VAL A 54 -15.00 -4.15 -40.68
CA VAL A 54 -15.17 -5.37 -41.48
C VAL A 54 -16.65 -5.71 -41.68
N ILE A 55 -17.45 -5.63 -40.61
CA ILE A 55 -18.88 -5.94 -40.69
C ILE A 55 -19.60 -4.92 -41.56
N ILE A 56 -19.34 -3.62 -41.40
CA ILE A 56 -19.93 -2.59 -42.27
C ILE A 56 -19.64 -2.89 -43.74
N ARG A 57 -18.39 -3.21 -44.09
CA ARG A 57 -18.02 -3.56 -45.47
C ARG A 57 -18.75 -4.81 -45.98
N ARG A 58 -18.87 -5.84 -45.14
CA ARG A 58 -19.62 -7.07 -45.46
C ARG A 58 -21.10 -6.77 -45.71
N THR A 59 -21.73 -6.03 -44.80
CA THR A 59 -23.14 -5.66 -44.89
C THR A 59 -23.42 -4.80 -46.13
N ILE A 60 -22.54 -3.85 -46.47
CA ILE A 60 -22.67 -3.06 -47.71
C ILE A 60 -22.59 -3.97 -48.95
N PHE A 61 -21.65 -4.91 -48.97
CA PHE A 61 -21.50 -5.84 -50.08
C PHE A 61 -22.74 -6.74 -50.25
N GLU A 62 -23.26 -7.30 -49.16
CA GLU A 62 -24.47 -8.11 -49.15
C GLU A 62 -25.70 -7.29 -49.57
N LEU A 63 -25.82 -6.06 -49.08
CA LEU A 63 -26.90 -5.14 -49.44
C LEU A 63 -26.89 -4.81 -50.94
N GLN A 64 -25.72 -4.51 -51.51
CA GLN A 64 -25.58 -4.26 -52.95
C GLN A 64 -25.98 -5.48 -53.78
N LYS A 65 -25.53 -6.68 -53.37
CA LYS A 65 -25.89 -7.94 -54.04
C LYS A 65 -27.39 -8.22 -53.96
N ALA A 66 -28.00 -8.02 -52.79
CA ALA A 66 -29.44 -8.22 -52.59
C ALA A 66 -30.27 -7.22 -53.42
N ARG A 67 -29.90 -5.94 -53.42
CA ARG A 67 -30.55 -4.90 -54.24
C ARG A 67 -30.46 -5.19 -55.73
N ALA A 68 -29.29 -5.59 -56.23
CA ALA A 68 -29.12 -5.97 -57.63
C ALA A 68 -30.03 -7.14 -58.03
N ARG A 69 -30.17 -8.14 -57.15
CA ARG A 69 -31.05 -9.29 -57.38
C ARG A 69 -32.53 -8.90 -57.32
N ALA A 70 -32.95 -8.14 -56.30
CA ALA A 70 -34.32 -7.68 -56.15
C ALA A 70 -34.77 -6.84 -57.35
N HIS A 71 -33.91 -5.94 -57.83
CA HIS A 71 -34.16 -5.13 -59.01
C HIS A 71 -34.44 -5.98 -60.26
N ILE A 72 -33.71 -7.08 -60.48
CA ILE A 72 -34.00 -8.00 -61.60
C ILE A 72 -35.38 -8.69 -61.41
N LEU A 73 -35.67 -9.16 -60.20
CA LEU A 73 -36.95 -9.84 -59.91
C LEU A 73 -38.15 -8.90 -60.03
N GLU A 74 -38.01 -7.62 -59.67
CA GLU A 74 -39.04 -6.59 -59.87
C GLU A 74 -39.38 -6.43 -61.35
N GLY A 75 -38.35 -6.37 -62.22
CA GLY A 75 -38.56 -6.30 -63.66
C GLY A 75 -39.26 -7.55 -64.21
N LEU A 76 -38.85 -8.73 -63.74
CA LEU A 76 -39.52 -9.99 -64.11
C LEU A 76 -40.97 -10.05 -63.62
N LYS A 77 -41.26 -9.55 -62.43
CA LYS A 77 -42.63 -9.47 -61.90
C LYS A 77 -43.51 -8.55 -62.75
N ILE A 78 -43.04 -7.35 -63.09
CA ILE A 78 -43.75 -6.41 -63.97
C ILE A 78 -44.03 -7.07 -65.33
N ALA A 79 -43.06 -7.82 -65.86
CA ALA A 79 -43.23 -8.54 -67.12
C ALA A 79 -44.26 -9.69 -67.02
N LEU A 80 -44.28 -10.43 -65.91
CA LEU A 80 -45.25 -11.50 -65.67
C LEU A 80 -46.67 -10.97 -65.46
N ASP A 81 -46.82 -9.81 -64.81
CA ASP A 81 -48.10 -9.14 -64.60
C ASP A 81 -48.71 -8.62 -65.92
N ASN A 82 -47.87 -8.32 -66.92
CA ASN A 82 -48.26 -7.75 -68.22
C ASN A 82 -47.83 -8.63 -69.41
N ILE A 83 -47.88 -9.95 -69.24
CA ILE A 83 -47.20 -10.90 -70.15
C ILE A 83 -47.66 -10.81 -71.61
N ASP A 84 -48.96 -10.66 -71.86
CA ASP A 84 -49.48 -10.61 -73.23
C ASP A 84 -48.98 -9.37 -73.98
N GLU A 85 -48.88 -8.23 -73.29
CA GLU A 85 -48.35 -7.00 -73.86
C GLU A 85 -46.85 -7.07 -74.11
N VAL A 86 -46.10 -7.71 -73.22
CA VAL A 86 -44.66 -7.94 -73.37
C VAL A 86 -44.39 -8.86 -74.56
N ILE A 87 -45.13 -9.96 -74.72
CA ILE A 87 -44.98 -10.88 -75.85
C ILE A 87 -45.35 -10.19 -77.17
N ALA A 88 -46.43 -9.41 -77.20
CA ALA A 88 -46.84 -8.67 -78.40
C ALA A 88 -45.76 -7.66 -78.83
N LEU A 89 -45.18 -6.94 -77.87
CA LEU A 89 -44.09 -5.99 -78.12
C LEU A 89 -42.83 -6.68 -78.64
N ILE A 90 -42.42 -7.80 -78.04
CA ILE A 90 -41.25 -8.58 -78.48
C ILE A 90 -41.48 -9.15 -79.89
N LYS A 91 -42.66 -9.71 -80.18
CA LYS A 91 -42.97 -10.26 -81.52
C LYS A 91 -43.00 -9.22 -82.64
N ASN A 92 -43.39 -7.98 -82.33
CA ASN A 92 -43.44 -6.88 -83.28
C ASN A 92 -42.09 -6.17 -83.45
N SER A 93 -41.09 -6.49 -82.62
CA SER A 93 -39.76 -5.89 -82.69
C SER A 93 -38.86 -6.67 -83.66
N PRO A 94 -38.09 -6.00 -84.53
CA PRO A 94 -37.26 -6.68 -85.54
C PRO A 94 -36.00 -7.34 -84.97
N ASP A 95 -35.50 -6.87 -83.83
CA ASP A 95 -34.23 -7.29 -83.22
C ASP A 95 -34.24 -7.09 -81.69
N ASN A 96 -33.35 -7.79 -80.98
CA ASN A 96 -33.28 -7.78 -79.52
C ASN A 96 -32.97 -6.38 -78.95
N THR A 97 -32.19 -5.57 -79.67
CA THR A 97 -31.86 -4.20 -79.26
C THR A 97 -33.09 -3.30 -79.30
N THR A 98 -33.87 -3.33 -80.39
CA THR A 98 -35.14 -2.58 -80.47
C THR A 98 -36.18 -3.08 -79.47
N ALA A 99 -36.26 -4.39 -79.23
CA ALA A 99 -37.16 -4.98 -78.24
C ALA A 99 -36.82 -4.50 -76.81
N ARG A 100 -35.53 -4.50 -76.46
CA ARG A 100 -35.03 -4.01 -75.16
C ARG A 100 -35.38 -2.54 -74.95
N ASP A 101 -35.07 -1.69 -75.91
CA ASP A 101 -35.28 -0.24 -75.79
C ASP A 101 -36.79 0.09 -75.72
N SER A 102 -37.62 -0.70 -76.40
CA SER A 102 -39.08 -0.60 -76.33
C SER A 102 -39.64 -1.06 -74.97
N LEU A 103 -39.08 -2.10 -74.35
CA LEU A 103 -39.44 -2.53 -73.00
C LEU A 103 -39.05 -1.47 -71.95
N VAL A 104 -37.87 -0.87 -72.09
CA VAL A 104 -37.40 0.26 -71.26
C VAL A 104 -38.37 1.43 -71.36
N ALA A 105 -38.70 1.87 -72.58
CA ALA A 105 -39.57 3.03 -72.80
C ALA A 105 -41.01 2.82 -72.34
N LYS A 106 -41.59 1.63 -72.57
CA LYS A 106 -43.01 1.36 -72.30
C LYS A 106 -43.29 1.02 -70.84
N PHE A 107 -42.42 0.24 -70.20
CA PHE A 107 -42.64 -0.27 -68.83
C PHE A 107 -41.75 0.42 -67.77
N GLY A 108 -40.97 1.42 -68.15
CA GLY A 108 -40.08 2.15 -67.23
C GLY A 108 -38.96 1.29 -66.65
N LEU A 109 -38.55 0.24 -67.38
CA LEU A 109 -37.56 -0.74 -66.94
C LEU A 109 -36.15 -0.22 -67.21
N THR A 110 -35.17 -0.75 -66.48
CA THR A 110 -33.75 -0.54 -66.79
C THR A 110 -33.26 -1.49 -67.88
N GLU A 111 -32.14 -1.18 -68.52
CA GLU A 111 -31.51 -2.06 -69.51
C GLU A 111 -31.23 -3.47 -68.95
N LEU A 112 -30.80 -3.57 -67.68
CA LEU A 112 -30.53 -4.84 -67.01
C LEU A 112 -31.80 -5.68 -66.82
N GLN A 113 -32.92 -5.04 -66.44
CA GLN A 113 -34.21 -5.71 -66.31
C GLN A 113 -34.75 -6.16 -67.67
N ALA A 114 -34.68 -5.28 -68.67
CA ALA A 114 -35.14 -5.59 -70.02
C ALA A 114 -34.37 -6.78 -70.63
N ASN A 115 -33.04 -6.82 -70.47
CA ASN A 115 -32.24 -7.97 -70.89
C ASN A 115 -32.65 -9.26 -70.13
N ALA A 116 -32.86 -9.18 -68.81
CA ALA A 116 -33.30 -10.33 -68.01
C ALA A 116 -34.69 -10.87 -68.43
N ILE A 117 -35.58 -9.99 -68.90
CA ILE A 117 -36.89 -10.37 -69.45
C ILE A 117 -36.73 -11.07 -70.82
N LEU A 118 -35.86 -10.54 -71.69
CA LEU A 118 -35.57 -11.16 -72.99
C LEU A 118 -34.95 -12.56 -72.84
N ASP A 119 -34.11 -12.76 -71.82
CA ASP A 119 -33.47 -14.04 -71.51
C ASP A 119 -34.38 -15.02 -70.74
N MET A 120 -35.63 -14.62 -70.45
CA MET A 120 -36.57 -15.45 -69.72
C MET A 120 -37.02 -16.68 -70.53
N LYS A 121 -37.06 -17.85 -69.88
CA LYS A 121 -37.58 -19.08 -70.48
C LYS A 121 -39.09 -19.19 -70.29
N LEU A 122 -39.82 -19.69 -71.30
CA LEU A 122 -41.28 -19.88 -71.26
C LEU A 122 -41.78 -20.69 -70.04
N GLY A 123 -40.97 -21.60 -69.50
CA GLY A 123 -41.32 -22.37 -68.28
C GLY A 123 -41.48 -21.52 -67.01
N ARG A 124 -40.95 -20.29 -66.99
CA ARG A 124 -41.10 -19.33 -65.88
C ARG A 124 -42.51 -18.73 -65.79
N LEU A 125 -43.35 -18.94 -66.80
CA LEU A 125 -44.73 -18.47 -66.84
C LEU A 125 -45.70 -19.34 -66.03
N THR A 126 -45.24 -20.49 -65.53
CA THR A 126 -46.08 -21.37 -64.69
C THR A 126 -46.41 -20.69 -63.35
N GLY A 127 -47.60 -20.94 -62.81
CA GLY A 127 -48.03 -20.33 -61.54
C GLY A 127 -47.06 -20.57 -60.38
N LEU A 128 -46.46 -21.76 -60.32
CA LEU A 128 -45.46 -22.12 -59.30
C LEU A 128 -44.17 -21.28 -59.42
N GLU A 129 -43.71 -20.98 -60.64
CA GLU A 129 -42.49 -20.19 -60.85
C GLU A 129 -42.73 -18.71 -60.58
N ARG A 130 -43.94 -18.20 -60.87
CA ARG A 130 -44.36 -16.85 -60.45
C ARG A 130 -44.35 -16.72 -58.94
N GLU A 131 -44.97 -17.67 -58.24
CA GLU A 131 -45.02 -17.67 -56.77
C GLU A 131 -43.60 -17.73 -56.17
N LYS A 132 -42.68 -18.52 -56.75
CA LYS A 132 -41.27 -18.54 -56.33
C LYS A 132 -40.58 -17.19 -56.49
N ILE A 133 -40.80 -16.49 -57.61
CA ILE A 133 -40.22 -15.15 -57.86
C ILE A 133 -40.77 -14.14 -56.85
N GLU A 134 -42.07 -14.17 -56.59
CA GLU A 134 -42.71 -13.27 -55.62
C GLU A 134 -42.23 -13.54 -54.20
N ASN A 135 -42.08 -14.81 -53.81
CA ASN A 135 -41.53 -15.20 -52.51
C ASN A 135 -40.04 -14.80 -52.37
N GLU A 136 -39.22 -15.08 -53.38
CA GLU A 136 -37.79 -14.69 -53.40
C GLU A 136 -37.64 -13.17 -53.29
N LEU A 137 -38.46 -12.40 -54.01
CA LEU A 137 -38.47 -10.94 -53.92
C LEU A 137 -38.90 -10.47 -52.53
N ALA A 138 -39.94 -11.06 -51.95
CA ALA A 138 -40.41 -10.69 -50.61
C ALA A 138 -39.36 -10.98 -49.52
N GLU A 139 -38.65 -12.10 -49.62
CA GLU A 139 -37.53 -12.43 -48.72
C GLU A 139 -36.36 -11.47 -48.89
N LEU A 140 -35.97 -11.16 -50.13
CA LEU A 140 -34.90 -10.21 -50.40
C LEU A 140 -35.23 -8.81 -49.92
N MET A 141 -36.48 -8.36 -50.06
CA MET A 141 -36.91 -7.05 -49.55
C MET A 141 -36.84 -6.98 -48.02
N LYS A 142 -37.20 -8.06 -47.32
CA LYS A 142 -37.01 -8.16 -45.86
C LYS A 142 -35.53 -8.10 -45.48
N GLU A 143 -34.68 -8.82 -46.20
CA GLU A 143 -33.25 -8.83 -45.93
C GLU A 143 -32.58 -7.48 -46.25
N ILE A 144 -32.97 -6.81 -47.35
CA ILE A 144 -32.53 -5.46 -47.68
C ILE A 144 -32.91 -4.48 -46.56
N ALA A 145 -34.16 -4.55 -46.08
CA ALA A 145 -34.61 -3.68 -44.99
C ALA A 145 -33.80 -3.91 -43.71
N ARG A 146 -33.55 -5.17 -43.34
CA ARG A 146 -32.72 -5.55 -42.21
C ARG A 146 -31.28 -5.04 -42.34
N LEU A 147 -30.64 -5.26 -43.49
CA LEU A 147 -29.25 -4.84 -43.75
C LEU A 147 -29.13 -3.31 -43.73
N ASP A 148 -30.11 -2.58 -44.28
CA ASP A 148 -30.14 -1.12 -44.28
C ASP A 148 -30.36 -0.55 -42.87
N GLU A 149 -31.16 -1.21 -42.04
CA GLU A 149 -31.37 -0.87 -40.63
C GLU A 149 -30.08 -1.05 -39.80
N ILE A 150 -29.35 -2.15 -40.02
CA ILE A 150 -28.05 -2.43 -39.37
C ILE A 150 -27.02 -1.34 -39.70
N LEU A 151 -27.01 -0.82 -40.93
CA LEU A 151 -26.08 0.25 -41.33
C LEU A 151 -26.45 1.62 -40.74
N LYS A 152 -27.73 1.85 -40.43
CA LYS A 152 -28.23 3.12 -39.86
C LYS A 152 -28.11 3.20 -38.34
N SER A 153 -28.11 2.05 -37.65
CA SER A 153 -28.13 1.99 -36.20
C SER A 153 -26.84 1.37 -35.65
N GLU A 154 -26.05 2.19 -34.94
CA GLU A 154 -24.83 1.71 -34.28
C GLU A 154 -25.14 0.64 -33.21
N THR A 155 -26.27 0.76 -32.52
CA THR A 155 -26.66 -0.20 -31.47
C THR A 155 -26.97 -1.58 -32.06
N LEU A 156 -27.59 -1.65 -33.24
CA LEU A 156 -27.84 -2.92 -33.93
C LEU A 156 -26.53 -3.56 -34.40
N LEU A 157 -25.59 -2.75 -34.90
CA LEU A 157 -24.27 -3.22 -35.29
C LEU A 157 -23.50 -3.81 -34.09
N GLU A 158 -23.56 -3.16 -32.93
CA GLU A 158 -22.91 -3.64 -31.71
C GLU A 158 -23.54 -4.92 -31.18
N ASN A 159 -24.86 -5.04 -31.24
CA ASN A 159 -25.56 -6.28 -30.88
C ASN A 159 -25.17 -7.44 -31.82
N LEU A 160 -25.08 -7.18 -33.13
CA LEU A 160 -24.60 -8.15 -34.09
C LEU A 160 -23.17 -8.63 -33.77
N ILE A 161 -22.25 -7.69 -33.48
CA ILE A 161 -20.88 -8.03 -33.07
C ILE A 161 -20.88 -8.91 -31.82
N ARG A 162 -21.69 -8.54 -30.83
CA ARG A 162 -21.81 -9.28 -29.57
C ARG A 162 -22.27 -10.72 -29.81
N ASP A 163 -23.27 -10.91 -30.65
CA ASP A 163 -23.84 -12.23 -30.92
C ASP A 163 -22.86 -13.11 -31.70
N GLU A 164 -22.17 -12.54 -32.70
CA GLU A 164 -21.07 -13.25 -33.40
C GLU A 164 -19.95 -13.65 -32.45
N LEU A 165 -19.54 -12.76 -31.53
CA LEU A 165 -18.50 -13.07 -30.54
C LEU A 165 -18.94 -14.16 -29.56
N LYS A 166 -20.22 -14.20 -29.18
CA LYS A 166 -20.78 -15.29 -28.36
C LYS A 166 -20.80 -16.62 -29.11
N GLU A 167 -21.14 -16.60 -30.40
CA GLU A 167 -21.09 -17.80 -31.24
C GLU A 167 -19.66 -18.33 -31.36
N ILE A 168 -18.69 -17.45 -31.63
CA ILE A 168 -17.27 -17.80 -31.67
C ILE A 168 -16.81 -18.37 -30.33
N LYS A 169 -17.21 -17.74 -29.21
CA LYS A 169 -16.92 -18.26 -27.87
C LYS A 169 -17.46 -19.69 -27.71
N SER A 170 -18.71 -19.94 -28.08
CA SER A 170 -19.31 -21.28 -27.96
C SER A 170 -18.65 -22.33 -28.86
N LYS A 171 -18.17 -21.93 -30.04
CA LYS A 171 -17.56 -22.84 -31.02
C LYS A 171 -16.12 -23.21 -30.68
N PHE A 172 -15.39 -22.30 -30.04
CA PHE A 172 -13.96 -22.43 -29.74
C PHE A 172 -13.68 -22.38 -28.23
N ASP A 173 -14.67 -22.75 -27.40
CA ASP A 173 -14.50 -22.78 -25.96
C ASP A 173 -13.52 -23.90 -25.57
N VAL A 174 -12.49 -23.54 -24.82
CA VAL A 174 -11.54 -24.48 -24.24
C VAL A 174 -11.37 -24.16 -22.76
N PRO A 175 -11.40 -25.16 -21.87
CA PRO A 175 -11.20 -24.92 -20.45
C PRO A 175 -9.78 -24.37 -20.23
N ARG A 176 -9.64 -23.54 -19.21
CA ARG A 176 -8.34 -22.99 -18.83
C ARG A 176 -7.42 -24.14 -18.40
N ILE A 177 -6.23 -24.19 -18.98
CA ILE A 177 -5.19 -25.20 -18.66
C ILE A 177 -4.40 -24.77 -17.42
N THR A 178 -4.15 -23.48 -17.27
CA THR A 178 -3.42 -22.91 -16.14
C THR A 178 -4.33 -22.69 -14.93
N GLN A 179 -3.76 -22.75 -13.74
CA GLN A 179 -4.41 -22.27 -12.53
C GLN A 179 -3.68 -21.00 -12.09
N ILE A 180 -4.43 -19.98 -11.69
CA ILE A 180 -3.86 -18.80 -11.04
C ILE A 180 -4.17 -19.00 -9.57
N GLU A 181 -3.14 -19.27 -8.80
CA GLU A 181 -3.21 -19.28 -7.34
C GLU A 181 -2.65 -17.95 -6.85
N ASP A 182 -3.37 -17.32 -5.94
CA ASP A 182 -2.83 -16.17 -5.22
C ASP A 182 -1.68 -16.70 -4.37
N ASP A 183 -0.51 -16.09 -4.54
CA ASP A 183 0.69 -16.47 -3.82
C ASP A 183 0.57 -16.03 -2.36
N TYR A 184 -0.03 -16.90 -1.54
CA TYR A 184 0.01 -16.78 -0.08
C TYR A 184 1.28 -17.40 0.52
N ASP A 185 2.13 -18.01 -0.32
CA ASP A 185 3.30 -18.81 0.06
C ASP A 185 4.61 -18.21 -0.45
N ASP A 186 4.69 -16.88 -0.57
CA ASP A 186 5.94 -16.21 -0.24
C ASP A 186 6.15 -16.42 1.26
N ILE A 187 6.60 -17.62 1.65
CA ILE A 187 7.09 -17.88 2.99
C ILE A 187 8.18 -16.83 3.21
N ASP A 188 7.85 -15.82 4.01
CA ASP A 188 8.81 -14.86 4.49
C ASP A 188 9.92 -15.69 5.13
N ILE A 189 11.18 -15.31 4.90
CA ILE A 189 12.33 -15.98 5.57
C ILE A 189 12.09 -16.08 7.10
N GLU A 190 11.22 -15.20 7.63
CA GLU A 190 10.68 -15.21 8.98
C GLU A 190 10.01 -16.53 9.40
N ASP A 191 9.19 -17.19 8.55
CA ASP A 191 8.53 -18.45 8.95
C ASP A 191 9.49 -19.64 8.98
N LEU A 192 10.65 -19.52 8.30
CA LEU A 192 11.74 -20.50 8.40
C LEU A 192 12.52 -20.37 9.72
N ILE A 193 12.31 -19.28 10.47
CA ILE A 193 13.06 -18.97 11.68
C ILE A 193 12.15 -19.20 12.89
N PRO A 194 12.55 -20.04 13.86
CA PRO A 194 11.73 -20.27 15.04
C PRO A 194 11.58 -18.98 15.86
N ASN A 195 10.37 -18.74 16.36
CA ASN A 195 10.10 -17.61 17.24
C ASN A 195 10.63 -17.89 18.66
N GLU A 196 11.84 -17.44 18.97
CA GLU A 196 12.54 -17.72 20.23
C GLU A 196 12.84 -16.42 21.00
N ASN A 197 12.75 -16.48 22.33
CA ASN A 197 13.09 -15.34 23.18
C ASN A 197 14.62 -15.15 23.26
N MET A 198 15.08 -14.00 22.76
CA MET A 198 16.47 -13.60 22.68
C MET A 198 16.77 -12.40 23.58
N VAL A 199 18.01 -12.35 24.05
CA VAL A 199 18.59 -11.15 24.67
C VAL A 199 19.32 -10.38 23.58
N VAL A 200 18.91 -9.15 23.35
CA VAL A 200 19.60 -8.22 22.45
C VAL A 200 20.44 -7.27 23.29
N THR A 201 21.71 -7.16 22.92
CA THR A 201 22.64 -6.24 23.59
C THR A 201 23.28 -5.31 22.58
N ILE A 202 23.35 -4.04 22.93
CA ILE A 202 23.97 -2.99 22.11
C ILE A 202 25.04 -2.32 22.95
N THR A 203 26.25 -2.25 22.43
CA THR A 203 27.36 -1.57 23.09
C THR A 203 27.38 -0.08 22.79
N HIS A 204 28.08 0.69 23.60
CA HIS A 204 28.23 2.14 23.42
C HIS A 204 28.85 2.52 22.08
N ARG A 205 29.77 1.69 21.56
CA ARG A 205 30.31 1.87 20.19
C ARG A 205 29.35 1.42 19.08
N GLY A 206 28.11 1.09 19.41
CA GLY A 206 27.08 0.69 18.47
C GLY A 206 27.26 -0.71 17.91
N TYR A 207 27.83 -1.65 18.65
CA TYR A 207 27.84 -3.07 18.26
C TYR A 207 26.60 -3.78 18.80
N ILE A 208 25.86 -4.45 17.93
CA ILE A 208 24.65 -5.20 18.26
C ILE A 208 24.85 -6.71 18.05
N LYS A 209 24.27 -7.48 18.96
CA LYS A 209 24.18 -8.95 18.86
C LYS A 209 22.92 -9.45 19.55
N ARG A 210 22.47 -10.64 19.15
CA ARG A 210 21.44 -11.41 19.85
C ARG A 210 22.04 -12.68 20.44
N VAL A 211 21.54 -13.09 21.60
CA VAL A 211 21.96 -14.30 22.31
C VAL A 211 20.71 -14.98 22.87
N PRO A 212 20.55 -16.32 22.74
CA PRO A 212 19.46 -17.03 23.39
C PRO A 212 19.37 -16.75 24.89
N SER A 213 18.17 -16.42 25.39
CA SER A 213 17.90 -16.12 26.81
C SER A 213 18.39 -17.22 27.76
N LYS A 214 18.32 -18.49 27.33
CA LYS A 214 18.86 -19.66 28.05
C LYS A 214 20.35 -19.53 28.42
N GLN A 215 21.15 -18.82 27.63
CA GLN A 215 22.58 -18.60 27.94
C GLN A 215 22.81 -17.54 29.03
N TYR A 216 21.78 -16.73 29.33
CA TYR A 216 21.77 -15.74 30.39
C TYR A 216 21.15 -16.24 31.71
N GLU A 217 20.44 -17.38 31.69
CA GLU A 217 19.84 -17.95 32.91
C GLU A 217 20.88 -18.27 33.99
N LYS A 218 20.58 -17.88 35.23
CA LYS A 218 21.43 -18.14 36.40
C LYS A 218 21.44 -19.63 36.72
N GLN A 219 22.64 -20.18 36.86
CA GLN A 219 22.87 -21.50 37.46
C GLN A 219 22.47 -21.44 38.95
N LYS A 220 21.54 -22.28 39.41
CA LYS A 220 21.09 -22.26 40.82
C LYS A 220 22.20 -22.72 41.78
N ARG A 221 22.37 -21.92 42.85
CA ARG A 221 23.16 -22.06 44.11
C ARG A 221 24.70 -21.96 44.01
N GLY A 222 25.26 -21.00 44.76
CA GLY A 222 26.63 -21.04 45.28
C GLY A 222 27.74 -20.35 44.48
N GLY A 223 27.44 -19.66 43.38
CA GLY A 223 28.47 -18.97 42.58
C GLY A 223 28.58 -17.48 42.90
N LYS A 224 29.81 -16.98 43.14
CA LYS A 224 30.12 -15.54 42.97
C LYS A 224 29.61 -15.13 41.59
N GLY A 225 28.88 -14.01 41.51
CA GLY A 225 28.24 -13.53 40.29
C GLY A 225 29.21 -13.61 39.09
N LYS A 226 28.75 -14.21 37.99
CA LYS A 226 29.54 -14.29 36.76
C LYS A 226 29.68 -12.86 36.22
N LEU A 227 30.89 -12.30 36.30
CA LEU A 227 31.26 -11.03 35.68
C LEU A 227 30.72 -11.00 34.24
N ALA A 228 29.81 -10.08 33.97
CA ALA A 228 29.42 -9.76 32.61
C ALA A 228 30.67 -9.20 31.93
N VAL A 229 31.13 -9.90 30.89
CA VAL A 229 32.12 -9.51 29.86
C VAL A 229 33.19 -8.51 30.32
N THR A 230 34.44 -8.98 30.37
CA THR A 230 35.61 -8.10 30.22
C THR A 230 35.47 -7.30 28.94
N THR A 231 35.18 -6.01 29.09
CA THR A 231 35.27 -4.99 28.06
C THR A 231 36.69 -5.04 27.49
N TYR A 232 36.85 -5.47 26.25
CA TYR A 232 38.04 -5.09 25.49
C TYR A 232 37.85 -3.60 25.14
N ASP A 233 38.84 -2.77 25.45
CA ASP A 233 38.95 -1.35 25.03
C ASP A 233 37.79 -0.41 25.42
N ASP A 234 37.37 -0.36 26.69
CA ASP A 234 36.39 0.62 27.21
C ASP A 234 34.99 0.59 26.56
N ASP A 235 34.60 -0.50 25.89
CA ASP A 235 33.27 -0.65 25.26
C ASP A 235 32.32 -1.44 26.16
N PHE A 236 31.26 -0.81 26.66
CA PHE A 236 30.27 -1.38 27.59
C PHE A 236 28.89 -1.52 26.94
N ILE A 237 27.99 -2.28 27.58
CA ILE A 237 26.62 -2.46 27.09
C ILE A 237 25.78 -1.24 27.46
N GLU A 238 25.29 -0.51 26.46
CA GLU A 238 24.42 0.66 26.64
C GLU A 238 22.94 0.28 26.69
N SER A 239 22.52 -0.73 25.91
CA SER A 239 21.15 -1.23 25.92
C SER A 239 21.10 -2.74 26.07
N PHE A 240 20.22 -3.20 26.96
CA PHE A 240 20.00 -4.60 27.26
C PHE A 240 18.50 -4.84 27.41
N PHE A 241 17.91 -5.62 26.51
CA PHE A 241 16.49 -5.99 26.59
C PHE A 241 16.25 -7.37 25.98
N THR A 242 15.11 -7.96 26.31
CA THR A 242 14.63 -9.22 25.73
C THR A 242 13.66 -8.93 24.61
N ALA A 243 13.78 -9.65 23.49
CA ALA A 243 12.88 -9.59 22.35
C ALA A 243 12.84 -10.95 21.67
N ASN A 244 11.71 -11.31 21.07
CA ASN A 244 11.63 -12.52 20.28
C ASN A 244 12.32 -12.34 18.92
N THR A 245 12.69 -13.43 18.26
CA THR A 245 13.35 -13.39 16.94
C THR A 245 12.50 -12.70 15.87
N HIS A 246 11.18 -12.80 15.95
CA HIS A 246 10.21 -12.17 15.03
C HIS A 246 9.89 -10.71 15.38
N ASP A 247 10.27 -10.25 16.58
CA ASP A 247 10.04 -8.89 17.00
C ASP A 247 10.84 -7.90 16.13
N THR A 248 10.38 -6.66 16.15
CA THR A 248 10.96 -5.54 15.43
C THR A 248 11.72 -4.63 16.37
N LEU A 249 12.93 -4.23 16.00
CA LEU A 249 13.63 -3.12 16.64
C LEU A 249 13.52 -1.87 15.78
N MET A 250 12.94 -0.81 16.32
CA MET A 250 12.95 0.51 15.71
C MET A 250 14.14 1.33 16.22
N PHE A 251 14.89 1.94 15.31
CA PHE A 251 16.00 2.83 15.60
C PHE A 251 15.59 4.23 15.18
N VAL A 252 15.53 5.15 16.14
CA VAL A 252 15.21 6.55 15.88
C VAL A 252 16.47 7.39 16.03
N THR A 253 16.74 8.22 15.04
CA THR A 253 17.95 9.04 14.95
C THR A 253 17.74 10.47 15.45
N ASP A 254 18.85 11.16 15.73
CA ASP A 254 18.91 12.58 16.08
C ASP A 254 18.26 13.50 15.03
N ARG A 255 18.31 13.13 13.75
CA ARG A 255 17.65 13.83 12.64
C ARG A 255 16.14 13.52 12.50
N GLY A 256 15.57 12.71 13.38
CA GLY A 256 14.14 12.35 13.34
C GLY A 256 13.79 11.29 12.29
N GLN A 257 14.80 10.53 11.84
CA GLN A 257 14.64 9.42 10.91
C GLN A 257 14.47 8.10 11.67
N LEU A 258 13.52 7.28 11.23
CA LEU A 258 13.23 5.98 11.82
C LEU A 258 13.57 4.85 10.84
N TYR A 259 14.35 3.91 11.35
CA TYR A 259 14.69 2.65 10.68
C TYR A 259 14.14 1.51 11.52
N TRP A 260 13.90 0.35 10.93
CA TRP A 260 13.54 -0.84 11.68
C TRP A 260 14.27 -2.06 11.16
N LEU A 261 14.55 -3.00 12.06
CA LEU A 261 15.22 -4.25 11.77
C LEU A 261 14.56 -5.37 12.58
N LYS A 262 14.21 -6.47 11.92
CA LYS A 262 13.78 -7.70 12.59
C LYS A 262 14.91 -8.29 13.43
N VAL A 263 14.59 -8.76 14.64
CA VAL A 263 15.59 -9.28 15.58
C VAL A 263 16.40 -10.43 14.97
N TYR A 264 15.78 -11.32 14.19
CA TYR A 264 16.50 -12.45 13.57
C TYR A 264 17.64 -12.04 12.61
N LYS A 265 17.58 -10.82 12.03
CA LYS A 265 18.62 -10.27 11.14
C LYS A 265 19.87 -9.82 11.90
N ILE A 266 19.77 -9.67 13.22
CA ILE A 266 20.91 -9.39 14.09
C ILE A 266 21.77 -10.65 14.18
N PRO A 267 23.10 -10.55 14.10
CA PRO A 267 23.97 -11.71 14.23
C PRO A 267 23.79 -12.36 15.60
N GLU A 268 23.58 -13.67 15.57
CA GLU A 268 23.66 -14.50 16.77
C GLU A 268 25.11 -14.69 17.18
N GLY A 269 25.39 -14.56 18.48
CA GLY A 269 26.74 -14.71 19.00
C GLY A 269 26.75 -15.24 20.42
N SER A 270 27.95 -15.51 20.93
CA SER A 270 28.13 -15.83 22.34
C SER A 270 28.02 -14.57 23.21
N ARG A 271 27.84 -14.76 24.51
CA ARG A 271 27.89 -13.67 25.50
C ARG A 271 29.18 -12.85 25.44
N THR A 272 30.30 -13.44 25.03
CA THR A 272 31.61 -12.78 24.93
C THR A 272 31.92 -12.21 23.54
N ALA A 273 31.12 -12.53 22.51
CA ALA A 273 31.34 -12.02 21.16
C ALA A 273 31.07 -10.52 21.07
N LYS A 274 31.80 -9.79 20.21
CA LYS A 274 31.62 -8.35 20.02
C LYS A 274 30.31 -7.99 19.32
N GLY A 275 29.82 -8.85 18.42
CA GLY A 275 28.67 -8.54 17.55
C GLY A 275 29.09 -7.80 16.29
N LYS A 276 28.13 -7.17 15.60
CA LYS A 276 28.34 -6.39 14.37
C LYS A 276 27.92 -4.94 14.60
N ALA A 277 28.60 -4.00 13.97
CA ALA A 277 28.22 -2.59 14.07
C ALA A 277 26.80 -2.36 13.49
N VAL A 278 25.94 -1.65 14.22
CA VAL A 278 24.55 -1.36 13.84
C VAL A 278 24.49 -0.61 12.50
N VAL A 279 25.45 0.28 12.24
CA VAL A 279 25.61 1.02 10.96
C VAL A 279 25.76 0.11 9.73
N ASN A 280 26.14 -1.17 9.91
CA ASN A 280 26.26 -2.14 8.83
C ASN A 280 24.98 -2.97 8.61
N LEU A 281 23.95 -2.76 9.44
CA LEU A 281 22.66 -3.45 9.39
C LEU A 281 21.54 -2.50 8.98
N ILE A 282 21.68 -1.21 9.28
CA ILE A 282 20.77 -0.13 8.87
C ILE A 282 21.54 0.92 8.06
N ASN A 283 20.96 1.40 6.96
CA ASN A 283 21.58 2.36 6.05
C ASN A 283 21.50 3.79 6.60
N LEU A 284 22.21 4.06 7.69
CA LEU A 284 22.29 5.40 8.29
C LEU A 284 23.04 6.38 7.37
N GLN A 285 22.61 7.64 7.37
CA GLN A 285 23.36 8.69 6.67
C GLN A 285 24.64 9.05 7.45
N ALA A 286 25.57 9.72 6.76
CA ALA A 286 26.76 10.25 7.42
C ALA A 286 26.38 11.21 8.56
N ASP A 287 27.00 11.01 9.72
CA ASP A 287 26.81 11.75 10.96
C ASP A 287 25.43 11.62 11.64
N GLU A 288 24.57 10.68 11.22
CA GLU A 288 23.35 10.35 11.99
C GLU A 288 23.68 9.52 13.24
N LYS A 289 23.10 9.90 14.37
CA LYS A 289 23.25 9.20 15.65
C LYS A 289 21.93 8.55 16.06
N ILE A 290 22.00 7.33 16.58
CA ILE A 290 20.84 6.63 17.13
C ILE A 290 20.57 7.19 18.52
N MET A 291 19.36 7.69 18.74
CA MET A 291 18.92 8.30 20.01
C MET A 291 18.00 7.39 20.81
N ALA A 292 17.22 6.53 20.14
CA ALA A 292 16.33 5.59 20.81
C ALA A 292 16.25 4.26 20.04
N ILE A 293 16.18 3.16 20.80
CA ILE A 293 16.06 1.81 20.28
C ILE A 293 14.87 1.18 20.98
N ILE A 294 13.85 0.85 20.21
CA ILE A 294 12.55 0.48 20.77
C ILE A 294 12.11 -0.86 20.17
N PRO A 295 12.08 -1.93 20.98
CA PRO A 295 11.51 -3.19 20.54
C PRO A 295 9.98 -3.10 20.48
N THR A 296 9.38 -3.72 19.47
CA THR A 296 7.93 -3.92 19.39
C THR A 296 7.61 -5.29 18.78
N THR A 297 6.59 -5.95 19.34
CA THR A 297 6.08 -7.24 18.88
C THR A 297 5.20 -7.09 17.63
N ASP A 298 4.45 -5.99 17.57
CA ASP A 298 3.45 -5.70 16.56
C ASP A 298 3.41 -4.18 16.28
N PHE A 299 2.59 -3.80 15.30
CA PHE A 299 2.29 -2.40 14.97
C PHE A 299 0.79 -2.12 15.21
N ASP A 300 0.29 -2.56 16.37
CA ASP A 300 -1.12 -2.36 16.76
C ASP A 300 -1.50 -0.87 16.73
N GLU A 301 -2.69 -0.58 16.21
CA GLU A 301 -3.26 0.77 16.16
C GLU A 301 -3.50 1.38 17.54
N ASN A 302 -3.56 0.55 18.59
CA ASN A 302 -3.64 1.00 19.97
C ASN A 302 -2.30 1.47 20.54
N LYS A 303 -1.19 1.33 19.79
CA LYS A 303 0.13 1.83 20.19
C LYS A 303 0.47 3.06 19.36
N SER A 304 1.16 4.00 19.98
CA SER A 304 1.71 5.16 19.30
C SER A 304 3.13 5.44 19.77
N LEU A 305 3.90 6.08 18.90
CA LEU A 305 5.27 6.47 19.15
C LEU A 305 5.30 7.96 19.50
N CYS A 306 5.76 8.27 20.72
CA CYS A 306 5.94 9.61 21.24
C CYS A 306 7.40 10.04 21.07
N PHE A 307 7.63 11.14 20.36
CA PHE A 307 8.93 11.75 20.11
C PHE A 307 9.09 13.01 20.93
N PHE A 308 10.30 13.26 21.43
CA PHE A 308 10.66 14.46 22.16
C PHE A 308 11.93 15.09 21.57
N THR A 309 11.89 16.39 21.31
CA THR A 309 13.02 17.13 20.71
C THR A 309 13.72 18.04 21.73
N LYS A 310 14.94 18.46 21.40
CA LYS A 310 15.74 19.36 22.24
C LYS A 310 15.04 20.68 22.50
N ASN A 311 14.28 21.19 21.53
CA ASN A 311 13.51 22.43 21.67
C ASN A 311 12.20 22.28 22.46
N GLY A 312 11.97 21.13 23.10
CA GLY A 312 10.79 20.90 23.94
C GLY A 312 9.52 20.63 23.13
N ILE A 313 9.64 20.16 21.90
CA ILE A 313 8.51 19.69 21.09
C ILE A 313 8.23 18.22 21.42
N VAL A 314 6.94 17.89 21.53
CA VAL A 314 6.44 16.52 21.60
C VAL A 314 5.58 16.22 20.39
N LYS A 315 5.70 14.99 19.89
CA LYS A 315 4.87 14.49 18.79
C LYS A 315 4.43 13.07 19.08
N ARG A 316 3.17 12.75 18.78
CA ARG A 316 2.64 11.39 18.85
C ARG A 316 2.18 10.95 17.46
N THR A 317 2.60 9.78 17.01
CA THR A 317 2.17 9.17 15.75
C THR A 317 1.80 7.72 15.98
N ASN A 318 0.69 7.27 15.41
CA ASN A 318 0.25 5.89 15.52
C ASN A 318 1.36 4.92 15.08
N LEU A 319 1.48 3.77 15.75
CA LEU A 319 2.53 2.80 15.46
C LEU A 319 2.31 2.12 14.10
N SER A 320 1.06 1.94 13.66
CA SER A 320 0.71 1.33 12.37
C SER A 320 1.32 2.04 11.16
N GLU A 321 1.56 3.35 11.25
CA GLU A 321 2.25 4.16 10.23
C GLU A 321 3.70 3.71 9.97
N TYR A 322 4.27 2.93 10.89
CA TYR A 322 5.63 2.41 10.83
C TYR A 322 5.69 0.90 10.50
N GLN A 323 4.55 0.26 10.21
CA GLN A 323 4.48 -1.17 9.88
C GLN A 323 5.32 -1.54 8.66
N ASN A 324 5.31 -0.67 7.63
CA ASN A 324 5.96 -0.93 6.36
C ASN A 324 6.97 0.18 6.04
N ILE A 325 8.24 -0.02 6.42
CA ILE A 325 9.33 0.93 6.14
C ILE A 325 10.41 0.26 5.28
N ARG A 326 10.90 1.02 4.29
CA ARG A 326 11.99 0.60 3.39
C ARG A 326 13.33 0.60 4.13
N SER A 327 14.33 -0.09 3.59
CA SER A 327 15.70 -0.15 4.16
C SER A 327 16.40 1.21 4.30
N VAL A 328 15.96 2.23 3.54
CA VAL A 328 16.45 3.62 3.61
C VAL A 328 15.84 4.39 4.81
N GLY A 329 14.93 3.77 5.56
CA GLY A 329 14.22 4.42 6.67
C GLY A 329 13.11 5.35 6.19
N VAL A 330 12.41 5.95 7.15
CA VAL A 330 11.33 6.91 6.93
C VAL A 330 11.47 8.10 7.85
N LYS A 331 10.98 9.27 7.40
CA LYS A 331 10.93 10.47 8.22
C LYS A 331 9.80 10.38 9.22
N ALA A 332 10.14 10.31 10.50
CA ALA A 332 9.21 10.12 11.61
C ALA A 332 8.78 11.45 12.26
N ILE A 333 9.61 12.48 12.18
CA ILE A 333 9.30 13.85 12.64
C ILE A 333 9.95 14.89 11.73
N ASN A 334 9.31 16.05 11.57
CA ASN A 334 9.92 17.19 10.92
C ASN A 334 10.55 18.12 11.98
N LEU A 335 11.88 18.16 12.04
CA LEU A 335 12.62 18.99 12.97
C LEU A 335 12.84 20.40 12.39
N ASP A 336 12.86 21.41 13.26
CA ASP A 336 13.24 22.77 12.88
C ASP A 336 14.77 22.89 12.75
N GLU A 337 15.23 24.02 12.20
CA GLU A 337 16.66 24.33 12.16
C GLU A 337 17.26 24.37 13.57
N ASN A 338 18.34 23.60 13.79
CA ASN A 338 19.03 23.40 15.07
C ASN A 338 18.21 22.64 16.14
N ASP A 339 17.14 21.94 15.75
CA ASP A 339 16.48 20.98 16.64
C ASP A 339 17.00 19.56 16.38
N GLU A 340 17.04 18.75 17.42
CA GLU A 340 17.43 17.35 17.36
C GLU A 340 16.48 16.51 18.21
N LEU A 341 16.32 15.24 17.85
CA LEU A 341 15.57 14.30 18.67
C LEU A 341 16.37 13.97 19.94
N VAL A 342 15.69 13.96 21.09
CA VAL A 342 16.26 13.56 22.39
C VAL A 342 15.94 12.10 22.67
N THR A 343 14.67 11.72 22.57
CA THR A 343 14.21 10.35 22.81
C THR A 343 12.89 10.06 22.10
N ALA A 344 12.58 8.78 21.95
CA ALA A 344 11.29 8.30 21.48
C ALA A 344 10.84 7.12 22.34
N ILE A 345 9.54 7.04 22.62
CA ILE A 345 8.96 6.07 23.56
C ILE A 345 7.65 5.55 22.97
N ILE A 346 7.45 4.23 22.97
CA ILE A 346 6.14 3.65 22.66
C ILE A 346 5.20 3.90 23.85
N VAL A 347 4.02 4.38 23.54
CA VAL A 347 2.90 4.49 24.47
C VAL A 347 1.74 3.68 23.94
N GLN A 348 1.04 2.98 24.82
CA GLN A 348 -0.21 2.32 24.48
C GLN A 348 -1.37 3.21 24.91
N ARG A 349 -2.36 3.33 24.03
CA ARG A 349 -3.60 4.09 24.20
C ARG A 349 -4.40 3.48 25.34
N ASP A 350 -4.87 4.32 26.25
CA ASP A 350 -5.81 3.89 27.30
C ASP A 350 -7.24 4.04 26.75
N GLU A 351 -8.12 3.05 27.02
CA GLU A 351 -9.54 3.08 26.62
C GLU A 351 -10.30 4.30 27.19
N ASN A 352 -9.76 4.93 28.24
CA ASN A 352 -10.33 6.11 28.90
C ASN A 352 -9.89 7.46 28.28
N GLU A 353 -9.19 7.48 27.13
CA GLU A 353 -8.70 8.73 26.53
C GLU A 353 -9.82 9.73 26.13
N GLU A 354 -11.06 9.27 25.91
CA GLU A 354 -12.15 10.13 25.43
C GLU A 354 -12.75 11.07 26.50
N THR A 355 -12.53 10.82 27.78
CA THR A 355 -13.18 11.58 28.88
C THR A 355 -12.34 12.73 29.45
N GLY A 356 -11.12 12.95 28.96
CA GLY A 356 -10.13 13.88 29.55
C GLY A 356 -10.04 15.30 28.95
N LEU A 357 -11.10 15.84 28.35
CA LEU A 357 -11.15 17.25 27.93
C LEU A 357 -11.45 18.16 29.13
N LEU A 358 -10.48 18.34 30.02
CA LEU A 358 -10.49 19.44 30.99
C LEU A 358 -10.07 20.74 30.29
N ASP A 359 -10.88 21.79 30.44
CA ASP A 359 -10.64 23.15 29.96
C ASP A 359 -9.31 23.72 30.50
N ASP A 360 -8.58 24.43 29.64
CA ASP A 360 -7.14 24.77 29.79
C ASP A 360 -6.84 25.90 30.80
N ASP A 361 -7.87 26.55 31.36
CA ASP A 361 -7.74 27.86 32.01
C ASP A 361 -7.66 27.85 33.55
N SER A 362 -7.76 26.70 34.24
CA SER A 362 -7.79 26.67 35.73
C SER A 362 -6.51 26.20 36.42
N LEU A 363 -5.48 25.75 35.69
CA LEU A 363 -4.31 25.09 36.31
C LEU A 363 -3.09 26.00 36.57
N ASN A 364 -3.12 27.26 36.13
CA ASN A 364 -1.99 28.19 36.20
C ASN A 364 -2.06 29.19 37.37
N ASP A 365 -3.05 29.10 38.26
CA ASP A 365 -3.11 30.00 39.42
C ASP A 365 -2.16 29.54 40.53
N GLU A 366 -1.30 30.47 41.01
CA GLU A 366 -0.29 30.22 42.05
C GLU A 366 -0.90 30.20 43.47
N ASN A 367 -2.22 30.33 43.61
CA ASN A 367 -2.92 30.36 44.90
C ASN A 367 -4.26 29.60 44.88
N THR A 368 -4.21 28.27 44.97
CA THR A 368 -5.33 27.47 45.47
C THR A 368 -4.80 26.29 46.26
N ASN A 369 -4.84 26.45 47.59
CA ASN A 369 -4.87 25.31 48.50
C ASN A 369 -6.23 24.62 48.36
N SER A 370 -6.21 23.30 48.52
CA SER A 370 -7.35 22.37 48.64
C SER A 370 -8.31 22.31 47.45
N ASP A 371 -8.06 21.35 46.57
CA ASP A 371 -9.13 20.55 45.96
C ASP A 371 -8.66 19.10 45.89
N GLU A 372 -8.77 18.39 47.03
CA GLU A 372 -8.58 16.93 47.12
C GLU A 372 -9.57 16.18 46.21
N ASN A 373 -10.64 16.83 45.74
CA ASN A 373 -11.65 16.26 44.84
C ASN A 373 -11.30 16.33 43.34
N LEU A 374 -10.25 17.06 42.91
CA LEU A 374 -9.82 17.06 41.49
C LEU A 374 -8.91 15.86 41.16
N ILE A 375 -8.29 15.30 42.20
CA ILE A 375 -7.26 14.25 42.12
C ILE A 375 -7.88 12.88 41.81
N GLU A 376 -9.18 12.69 42.06
CA GLU A 376 -9.84 11.38 41.96
C GLU A 376 -10.21 10.95 40.52
N SER A 377 -9.91 11.77 39.49
CA SER A 377 -10.46 11.54 38.13
C SER A 377 -9.47 11.34 36.98
N ILE A 378 -8.14 11.41 37.19
CA ILE A 378 -7.20 11.25 36.07
C ILE A 378 -6.64 9.83 36.01
N LYS A 379 -7.48 8.90 35.56
CA LYS A 379 -7.03 7.58 35.10
C LYS A 379 -6.43 7.71 33.70
N GLY A 380 -5.11 7.73 33.59
CA GLY A 380 -4.43 7.64 32.30
C GLY A 380 -2.93 7.94 32.38
N LYS A 381 -2.18 7.47 31.38
CA LYS A 381 -0.73 7.69 31.29
C LYS A 381 -0.36 9.17 31.22
N MET A 382 0.73 9.54 31.88
CA MET A 382 1.25 10.91 31.89
C MET A 382 2.58 10.99 31.15
N LEU A 383 2.81 12.11 30.47
CA LEU A 383 4.11 12.44 29.91
C LEU A 383 4.88 13.31 30.89
N PHE A 384 6.13 12.93 31.14
CA PHE A 384 7.06 13.67 31.98
C PHE A 384 8.29 14.03 31.17
N ALA A 385 8.62 15.32 31.08
CA ALA A 385 9.76 15.80 30.31
C ALA A 385 10.59 16.76 31.16
N VAL A 386 11.91 16.67 31.05
CA VAL A 386 12.85 17.45 31.87
C VAL A 386 13.86 18.22 31.04
N THR A 387 14.29 19.35 31.60
CA THR A 387 15.23 20.26 30.97
C THR A 387 16.59 20.23 31.64
N LYS A 388 17.61 20.64 30.89
CA LYS A 388 19.00 20.76 31.34
C LYS A 388 19.17 21.67 32.55
N LYS A 389 18.35 22.73 32.65
CA LYS A 389 18.32 23.65 33.80
C LYS A 389 17.48 23.16 34.98
N GLY A 390 17.05 21.90 34.96
CA GLY A 390 16.43 21.24 36.11
C GLY A 390 14.93 21.53 36.26
N MET A 391 14.26 21.97 35.19
CA MET A 391 12.81 22.11 35.15
C MET A 391 12.16 20.82 34.65
N CYS A 392 10.94 20.51 35.08
CA CYS A 392 10.13 19.41 34.55
C CYS A 392 8.68 19.83 34.29
N ILE A 393 8.05 19.15 33.35
CA ILE A 393 6.60 19.24 33.12
C ILE A 393 5.99 17.84 33.18
N LYS A 394 4.84 17.72 33.84
CA LYS A 394 4.01 16.50 33.90
C LYS A 394 2.62 16.87 33.37
N PHE A 395 2.15 16.20 32.33
CA PHE A 395 0.81 16.42 31.77
C PHE A 395 0.22 15.14 31.16
N PRO A 396 -1.11 15.02 31.01
CA PRO A 396 -1.74 13.80 30.50
C PRO A 396 -1.37 13.52 29.04
N LEU A 397 -1.13 12.25 28.69
CA LEU A 397 -0.80 11.82 27.34
C LEU A 397 -1.86 12.27 26.31
N ALA A 398 -3.15 12.24 26.68
CA ALA A 398 -4.27 12.66 25.85
C ALA A 398 -4.18 14.13 25.37
N LYS A 399 -3.40 14.99 26.03
CA LYS A 399 -3.17 16.39 25.59
C LYS A 399 -2.27 16.47 24.33
N VAL A 400 -1.71 15.35 23.87
CA VAL A 400 -0.95 15.23 22.62
C VAL A 400 -1.71 14.29 21.70
N ARG A 401 -2.46 14.87 20.75
CA ARG A 401 -3.16 14.10 19.73
C ARG A 401 -2.19 13.37 18.79
N GLU A 402 -2.66 12.28 18.22
CA GLU A 402 -1.94 11.59 17.14
C GLU A 402 -1.96 12.43 15.87
N ILE A 403 -0.81 12.51 15.22
CA ILE A 403 -0.61 13.20 13.95
C ILE A 403 0.30 12.37 13.04
N GLY A 404 0.18 12.55 11.72
CA GLY A 404 0.93 11.79 10.73
C GLY A 404 2.46 11.98 10.80
N ARG A 405 3.19 11.08 10.10
CA ARG A 405 4.66 10.97 10.10
C ARG A 405 5.40 12.25 9.70
N VAL A 406 4.92 13.01 8.72
CA VAL A 406 5.60 14.22 8.24
C VAL A 406 5.01 15.48 8.88
N SER A 407 5.13 15.57 10.21
CA SER A 407 4.64 16.72 11.00
C SER A 407 5.64 17.11 12.07
N ARG A 408 5.58 18.38 12.49
CA ARG A 408 6.50 18.99 13.46
C ARG A 408 6.25 18.55 14.91
N GLY A 409 4.99 18.37 15.29
CA GLY A 409 4.59 18.18 16.69
C GLY A 409 4.06 19.47 17.32
N VAL A 410 3.89 19.44 18.64
CA VAL A 410 3.39 20.54 19.47
C VAL A 410 4.32 20.81 20.64
N THR A 411 4.33 22.01 21.19
CA THR A 411 5.15 22.33 22.36
C THR A 411 4.75 21.48 23.57
N ALA A 412 5.71 20.78 24.15
CA ALA A 412 5.58 20.05 25.41
C ALA A 412 5.86 20.96 26.61
N ILE A 413 6.98 21.69 26.56
CA ILE A 413 7.46 22.59 27.61
C ILE A 413 8.01 23.86 26.99
N LYS A 414 7.78 25.02 27.63
CA LYS A 414 8.46 26.27 27.31
C LYS A 414 9.61 26.47 28.28
N PHE A 415 10.78 26.83 27.77
CA PHE A 415 11.93 27.05 28.62
C PHE A 415 11.80 28.35 29.44
N LYS A 416 12.10 28.25 30.74
CA LYS A 416 12.12 29.38 31.66
C LYS A 416 13.40 30.21 31.50
N GLU A 417 14.52 29.53 31.26
CA GLU A 417 15.85 30.13 31.11
C GLU A 417 16.30 30.11 29.64
N LYS A 418 17.22 31.03 29.30
CA LYS A 418 17.87 31.01 27.97
C LYS A 418 18.88 29.86 27.91
N ASN A 419 19.06 29.29 26.72
CA ASN A 419 19.95 28.14 26.47
C ASN A 419 19.62 26.90 27.31
N ASP A 420 18.34 26.75 27.68
CA ASP A 420 17.83 25.49 28.21
C ASP A 420 17.40 24.60 27.05
N GLU A 421 17.44 23.30 27.27
CA GLU A 421 17.08 22.28 26.29
C GLU A 421 16.49 21.07 27.00
N LEU A 422 15.67 20.30 26.30
CA LEU A 422 15.16 19.04 26.82
C LEU A 422 16.29 18.00 26.87
N VAL A 423 16.42 17.30 27.99
CA VAL A 423 17.48 16.28 28.18
C VAL A 423 16.93 14.89 28.42
N GLY A 424 15.63 14.77 28.71
CA GLY A 424 14.98 13.47 28.87
C GLY A 424 13.48 13.59 28.93
N ALA A 425 12.82 12.47 28.63
CA ALA A 425 11.40 12.30 28.82
C ALA A 425 11.11 10.84 29.19
N VAL A 426 10.06 10.63 29.97
CA VAL A 426 9.56 9.31 30.36
C VAL A 426 8.04 9.32 30.37
N VAL A 427 7.44 8.14 30.35
CA VAL A 427 6.00 7.93 30.42
C VAL A 427 5.69 7.35 31.80
N ILE A 428 4.91 8.08 32.58
CA ILE A 428 4.47 7.64 33.90
C ILE A 428 3.15 6.88 33.74
N GLU A 429 3.12 5.64 34.19
CA GLU A 429 1.94 4.78 34.17
C GLU A 429 1.10 4.93 35.44
N ASN A 430 1.75 5.14 36.58
CA ASN A 430 1.10 5.36 37.86
C ASN A 430 1.94 6.29 38.73
N ASP A 431 1.30 6.93 39.70
CA ASP A 431 1.96 7.89 40.56
C ASP A 431 2.97 7.23 41.53
N GLU A 432 2.89 5.92 41.78
CA GLU A 432 3.81 5.21 42.68
C GLU A 432 5.21 5.01 42.08
N GLN A 433 5.36 5.15 40.75
CA GLN A 433 6.65 5.00 40.08
C GLN A 433 7.68 6.02 40.59
N GLU A 434 8.92 5.57 40.80
CA GLU A 434 10.02 6.46 41.15
C GLU A 434 10.76 6.96 39.91
N ILE A 435 11.01 8.27 39.87
CA ILE A 435 11.82 8.91 38.83
C ILE A 435 13.18 9.27 39.43
N LEU A 436 14.25 8.73 38.84
CA LEU A 436 15.62 9.09 39.17
C LEU A 436 16.09 10.20 38.24
N SER A 437 16.41 11.35 38.81
CA SER A 437 17.02 12.50 38.12
C SER A 437 18.51 12.55 38.41
N ILE A 438 19.37 12.64 37.40
CA ILE A 438 20.84 12.62 37.57
C ILE A 438 21.47 13.89 36.98
N SER A 439 22.35 14.51 37.75
CA SER A 439 23.13 15.69 37.35
C SER A 439 24.54 15.35 36.84
N ALA A 440 25.17 16.29 36.14
CA ALA A 440 26.47 16.11 35.49
C ALA A 440 27.63 15.80 36.45
N LYS A 441 27.47 16.07 37.75
CA LYS A 441 28.44 15.70 38.79
C LYS A 441 28.08 14.40 39.53
N GLY A 442 27.18 13.59 38.98
CA GLY A 442 26.81 12.28 39.53
C GLY A 442 25.92 12.35 40.78
N ILE A 443 25.33 13.51 41.09
CA ILE A 443 24.34 13.63 42.16
C ILE A 443 22.98 13.25 41.58
N GLY A 444 22.38 12.18 42.11
CA GLY A 444 21.06 11.69 41.74
C GLY A 444 20.03 11.93 42.84
N LYS A 445 18.76 12.12 42.46
CA LYS A 445 17.62 12.16 43.37
C LYS A 445 16.50 11.26 42.85
N ARG A 446 15.98 10.37 43.69
CA ARG A 446 14.74 9.63 43.44
C ARG A 446 13.56 10.44 43.99
N THR A 447 12.48 10.51 43.24
CA THR A 447 11.27 11.22 43.63
C THR A 447 10.08 10.47 43.06
N ASN A 448 9.08 10.27 43.91
CA ASN A 448 7.86 9.57 43.53
C ASN A 448 7.09 10.40 42.47
N ALA A 449 6.55 9.74 41.45
CA ALA A 449 5.93 10.41 40.31
C ALA A 449 4.71 11.27 40.73
N GLY A 450 4.01 10.88 41.80
CA GLY A 450 2.91 11.65 42.40
C GLY A 450 3.33 12.99 43.02
N GLU A 451 4.60 13.15 43.45
CA GLU A 451 5.08 14.42 44.01
C GLU A 451 5.24 15.53 42.96
N TYR A 452 5.32 15.16 41.68
CA TYR A 452 5.39 16.13 40.60
C TYR A 452 4.00 16.65 40.23
N ARG A 453 3.76 17.93 40.49
CA ARG A 453 2.49 18.61 40.17
C ARG A 453 2.17 18.54 38.67
N LEU A 454 0.91 18.20 38.37
CA LEU A 454 0.32 18.26 37.04
C LEU A 454 0.26 19.70 36.51
N GLN A 455 0.58 19.88 35.23
CA GLN A 455 0.59 21.18 34.55
C GLN A 455 -0.10 21.11 33.19
N SER A 456 -0.53 22.26 32.66
CA SER A 456 -0.95 22.35 31.26
C SER A 456 0.23 22.17 30.31
N ARG A 457 0.02 21.44 29.21
CA ARG A 457 1.03 21.23 28.17
C ARG A 457 1.50 22.58 27.62
N GLY A 458 2.82 22.76 27.49
CA GLY A 458 3.42 24.03 27.05
C GLY A 458 3.62 25.06 28.17
N GLY A 459 3.46 24.65 29.43
CA GLY A 459 3.86 25.43 30.61
C GLY A 459 5.37 25.57 30.74
N LYS A 460 5.82 26.37 31.73
CA LYS A 460 7.26 26.61 32.01
C LYS A 460 7.93 25.53 32.88
N GLY A 461 7.16 24.57 33.36
CA GLY A 461 7.66 23.53 34.26
C GLY A 461 7.74 23.98 35.73
N VAL A 462 7.91 23.00 36.61
CA VAL A 462 8.29 23.15 38.01
C VAL A 462 9.70 22.63 38.22
N ILE A 463 10.29 22.87 39.39
CA ILE A 463 11.66 22.42 39.67
C ILE A 463 11.68 20.90 39.83
N CYS A 464 12.44 20.23 38.97
CA CYS A 464 12.76 18.81 39.07
C CYS A 464 13.90 18.56 40.04
N MET A 465 15.01 19.28 39.83
CA MET A 465 16.19 19.25 40.67
C MET A 465 16.75 20.67 40.78
N LYS A 466 16.95 21.14 42.02
CA LYS A 466 17.58 22.43 42.25
C LYS A 466 19.06 22.34 41.90
N LEU A 467 19.46 23.04 40.83
CA LEU A 467 20.84 23.02 40.38
C LEU A 467 21.71 24.00 41.16
N THR A 468 22.94 23.59 41.44
CA THR A 468 23.98 24.34 42.15
C THR A 468 25.34 24.04 41.53
N ASP A 469 26.41 24.74 41.92
CA ASP A 469 27.77 24.43 41.46
C ASP A 469 28.21 22.98 41.79
N LYS A 470 27.57 22.36 42.80
CA LYS A 470 27.83 20.96 43.19
C LYS A 470 27.12 19.94 42.30
N THR A 471 25.97 20.27 41.74
CA THR A 471 25.23 19.36 40.83
C THR A 471 25.58 19.64 39.37
N LYS A 472 25.82 20.92 39.02
CA LYS A 472 25.83 21.41 37.63
C LYS A 472 24.50 21.11 36.94
N GLU A 473 24.53 20.87 35.63
CA GLU A 473 23.36 20.67 34.77
C GLU A 473 22.73 19.29 34.97
N LEU A 474 21.42 19.19 34.71
CA LEU A 474 20.73 17.91 34.68
C LEU A 474 21.09 17.18 33.37
N ILE A 475 21.39 15.88 33.46
CA ILE A 475 21.80 15.07 32.31
C ILE A 475 20.66 14.21 31.79
N SER A 476 19.92 13.53 32.67
CA SER A 476 18.86 12.62 32.25
C SER A 476 17.92 12.28 33.41
N VAL A 477 16.78 11.71 33.04
CA VAL A 477 15.81 11.07 33.93
C VAL A 477 15.49 9.67 33.43
N VAL A 478 15.30 8.75 34.38
CA VAL A 478 14.88 7.39 34.12
C VAL A 478 13.87 6.95 35.17
N ILE A 479 12.93 6.08 34.79
CA ILE A 479 12.07 5.39 35.75
C ILE A 479 12.89 4.27 36.38
N VAL A 480 12.82 4.15 37.70
CA VAL A 480 13.55 3.15 38.47
C VAL A 480 12.62 2.35 39.36
N ASP A 481 13.01 1.12 39.62
CA ASP A 481 12.43 0.22 40.62
C ASP A 481 13.58 -0.39 41.43
N GLU A 482 13.27 -0.89 42.64
CA GLU A 482 14.24 -1.54 43.53
C GLU A 482 14.88 -2.79 42.90
N SER A 483 14.24 -3.40 41.89
CA SER A 483 14.80 -4.55 41.18
C SER A 483 15.79 -4.21 40.06
N MET A 484 15.94 -2.92 39.71
CA MET A 484 16.77 -2.47 38.59
C MET A 484 18.20 -2.13 39.02
N ASP A 485 19.17 -2.52 38.20
CA ASP A 485 20.56 -2.08 38.34
C ASP A 485 20.75 -0.71 37.63
N LEU A 486 21.47 0.22 38.28
CA LEU A 486 21.80 1.52 37.71
C LEU A 486 23.22 1.52 37.13
N MET A 487 23.35 2.00 35.89
CA MET A 487 24.65 2.28 35.27
C MET A 487 24.81 3.79 35.05
N ALA A 488 25.93 4.34 35.47
CA ALA A 488 26.31 5.73 35.23
C ALA A 488 27.68 5.78 34.56
N LEU A 489 27.81 6.62 33.54
CA LEU A 489 28.99 6.72 32.71
C LEU A 489 29.51 8.15 32.70
N THR A 490 30.83 8.29 32.68
CA THR A 490 31.49 9.59 32.70
C THR A 490 32.15 9.87 31.36
N SER A 491 32.57 11.12 31.15
CA SER A 491 33.32 11.48 29.94
C SER A 491 34.70 10.82 29.84
N SER A 492 35.19 10.21 30.93
CA SER A 492 36.43 9.42 30.96
C SER A 492 36.23 7.92 30.71
N GLY A 493 34.99 7.47 30.49
CA GLY A 493 34.58 6.05 30.58
C GLY A 493 34.03 5.75 31.96
#